data_AF-A0A7J9QXG1-F1
#
_entry.id   AF-A0A7J9QXG1-F1
#
_cell.length_a   1.000
_cell.length_b   1.000
_cell.length_c   1.000
_cell.angle_alpha   90.00
_cell.angle_beta   90.00
_cell.angle_gamma   90.00
#
_symmetry.space_group_name_H-M   'P 1'
#
loop_
_entity.id
_entity.type
_entity.pdbx_description
1 polymer ?
#
loop_
_entity_poly.entity_id
_entity_poly.type
_entity_poly.pdbx_seq_one_letter_code
_entity_poly.pdbx_strand_id
1 'polypeptide(L)'
;MGRMHTHRHGKSHSIRPATLRAPSWITLSPADVEELVVKYSKDGLTPSQIGIKLRDQHSIPLIKPITKKTVGEILEEHDLKAEMPEDLENIVKKAVGLQKHLKANKGDRRNV
;
A
#
# COMPACT_ATOMS: atom_id res chain seq x y z
N MET A 1 3.76 -14.13 -4.13
CA MET A 1 2.35 -14.52 -3.89
C MET A 1 2.21 -16.05 -3.91
N GLY A 2 2.14 -16.82 -2.81
CA GLY A 2 2.49 -16.58 -1.40
C GLY A 2 3.56 -17.63 -0.95
N ARG A 3 3.69 -18.05 0.33
CA ARG A 3 2.59 -18.44 1.22
C ARG A 3 3.06 -18.63 2.69
N MET A 4 2.61 -17.82 3.64
CA MET A 4 3.02 -17.91 5.06
C MET A 4 2.42 -19.13 5.81
N HIS A 5 1.25 -19.62 5.39
CA HIS A 5 0.54 -20.72 6.06
C HIS A 5 -0.03 -21.76 5.08
N THR A 6 0.58 -21.94 3.90
CA THR A 6 0.03 -22.90 2.92
C THR A 6 1.10 -23.57 2.05
N HIS A 7 0.85 -24.81 1.62
CA HIS A 7 1.80 -25.70 0.92
C HIS A 7 1.99 -25.44 -0.59
N ARG A 8 1.83 -24.21 -1.10
CA ARG A 8 2.11 -23.94 -2.54
C ARG A 8 3.30 -23.01 -2.71
N HIS A 9 3.94 -23.07 -3.89
CA HIS A 9 5.21 -22.39 -4.17
C HIS A 9 5.11 -21.32 -5.27
N GLY A 10 4.00 -20.57 -5.30
CA GLY A 10 3.79 -19.53 -6.30
C GLY A 10 4.76 -18.35 -6.16
N LYS A 11 5.41 -17.95 -7.26
CA LYS A 11 6.29 -16.79 -7.33
C LYS A 11 5.72 -15.77 -8.30
N SER A 12 5.15 -14.71 -7.75
CA SER A 12 4.71 -13.52 -8.48
C SER A 12 4.91 -12.32 -7.55
N HIS A 13 5.66 -11.34 -8.04
CA HIS A 13 6.02 -10.09 -7.37
C HIS A 13 6.42 -9.06 -8.44
N SER A 14 6.35 -7.77 -8.10
CA SER A 14 6.84 -6.72 -8.99
C SER A 14 8.37 -6.70 -9.03
N ILE A 15 8.94 -6.60 -10.22
CA ILE A 15 10.37 -6.38 -10.42
C ILE A 15 10.58 -4.88 -10.67
N ARG A 16 11.39 -4.23 -9.84
CA ARG A 16 11.70 -2.81 -10.01
C ARG A 16 12.70 -2.62 -11.17
N PRO A 17 12.67 -1.46 -11.84
CA PRO A 17 13.69 -1.11 -12.83
C PRO A 17 15.09 -1.14 -12.22
N ALA A 18 16.09 -1.54 -13.02
CA ALA A 18 17.49 -1.58 -12.57
C ALA A 18 18.05 -0.19 -12.28
N THR A 19 17.56 0.84 -12.99
CA THR A 19 17.97 2.23 -12.79
C THR A 19 16.99 2.95 -11.86
N LEU A 20 17.50 3.49 -10.76
CA LEU A 20 16.74 4.25 -9.76
C LEU A 20 16.67 5.75 -10.11
N ARG A 21 16.71 6.12 -11.40
CA ARG A 21 16.63 7.52 -11.84
C ARG A 21 15.18 7.90 -12.10
N ALA A 22 14.83 9.15 -11.80
CA ALA A 22 13.56 9.70 -12.23
C ALA A 22 13.49 9.66 -13.77
N PRO A 23 12.43 9.07 -14.35
CA PRO A 23 12.21 9.11 -15.80
C PRO A 23 12.12 10.55 -16.32
N SER A 24 12.63 10.79 -17.53
CA SER A 24 12.69 12.12 -18.14
C SER A 24 11.32 12.72 -18.48
N TRP A 25 10.27 11.90 -18.58
CA TRP A 25 8.90 12.35 -18.86
C TRP A 25 8.15 12.85 -17.63
N ILE A 26 8.72 12.74 -16.42
CA ILE A 26 8.10 13.27 -15.22
C ILE A 26 8.48 14.74 -15.10
N THR A 27 7.50 15.62 -15.31
CA THR A 27 7.66 17.08 -15.18
C THR A 27 7.31 17.60 -13.80
N LEU A 28 6.69 16.77 -12.94
CA LEU A 28 6.27 17.13 -11.59
C LEU A 28 7.49 17.35 -10.69
N SER A 29 7.46 18.43 -9.92
CA SER A 29 8.47 18.70 -8.92
C SER A 29 8.29 17.76 -7.71
N PRO A 30 9.34 17.53 -6.90
CA PRO A 30 9.21 16.75 -5.67
C PRO A 30 8.13 17.29 -4.72
N ALA A 31 7.97 18.62 -4.67
CA ALA A 31 6.96 19.27 -3.83
C ALA A 31 5.53 18.94 -4.29
N ASP A 32 5.27 18.97 -5.60
CA ASP A 32 3.96 18.62 -6.16
C ASP A 32 3.58 17.17 -5.83
N VAL A 33 4.57 16.26 -5.81
CA VAL A 33 4.35 14.86 -5.46
C VAL A 33 4.04 14.69 -3.97
N GLU A 34 4.71 15.44 -3.09
CA GLU A 34 4.40 15.45 -1.66
C GLU A 34 2.98 15.97 -1.39
N GLU A 35 2.58 17.06 -2.05
CA GLU A 35 1.21 17.61 -1.94
C GLU A 35 0.15 16.62 -2.41
N LEU A 36 0.39 15.89 -3.50
CA LEU A 36 -0.51 14.84 -3.98
C LEU A 36 -0.65 13.69 -2.97
N VAL A 37 0.45 13.27 -2.34
CA VAL A 37 0.43 12.24 -1.29
C VAL A 37 -0.41 12.71 -0.10
N VAL A 38 -0.20 13.95 0.36
CA VAL A 38 -0.96 14.53 1.48
C VAL A 38 -2.44 14.64 1.15
N LYS A 39 -2.78 15.09 -0.06
CA LYS A 39 -4.17 15.17 -0.52
C LYS A 39 -4.86 13.81 -0.48
N TYR A 40 -4.22 12.78 -1.03
CA TYR A 40 -4.80 11.44 -1.06
C TYR A 40 -4.85 10.78 0.32
N SER A 41 -3.92 11.11 1.22
CA SER A 41 -4.00 10.68 2.61
C SER A 41 -5.20 11.31 3.33
N LYS A 42 -5.47 12.60 3.10
CA LYS A 42 -6.68 13.27 3.61
C LYS A 42 -7.98 12.71 3.04
N ASP A 43 -7.95 12.23 1.80
CA ASP A 43 -9.06 11.50 1.18
C ASP A 43 -9.29 10.10 1.83
N GLY A 44 -8.44 9.68 2.78
CA GLY A 44 -8.55 8.42 3.50
C GLY A 44 -7.97 7.21 2.75
N LEU A 45 -7.16 7.43 1.71
CA LEU A 45 -6.52 6.36 0.97
C LEU A 45 -5.32 5.79 1.74
N THR A 46 -5.14 4.47 1.67
CA THR A 46 -3.99 3.83 2.32
C THR A 46 -2.69 4.11 1.55
N PRO A 47 -1.51 4.07 2.21
CA PRO A 47 -0.22 4.27 1.53
C PRO A 47 -0.03 3.38 0.30
N SER A 48 -0.50 2.13 0.37
CA SER A 48 -0.47 1.19 -0.75
C SER A 48 -1.35 1.64 -1.92
N GLN A 49 -2.54 2.16 -1.65
CA GLN A 49 -3.45 2.70 -2.66
C GLN A 49 -2.93 4.00 -3.27
N ILE A 50 -2.32 4.87 -2.47
CA ILE A 50 -1.69 6.12 -2.91
C ILE A 50 -0.63 5.81 -3.98
N GLY A 51 0.24 4.81 -3.73
CA GLY A 51 1.25 4.38 -4.69
C GLY A 51 0.66 3.90 -6.03
N ILE A 52 -0.45 3.15 -6.00
CA ILE A 52 -1.14 2.68 -7.22
C ILE A 52 -1.73 3.87 -7.97
N LYS A 53 -2.39 4.80 -7.28
CA LYS A 53 -3.03 5.97 -7.89
C LYS A 53 -2.00 6.90 -8.55
N LEU A 54 -0.86 7.11 -7.91
CA LEU A 54 0.24 7.89 -8.48
C LEU A 54 0.84 7.21 -9.72
N ARG A 55 0.90 5.88 -9.72
CA ARG A 55 1.37 5.11 -10.88
C ARG A 55 0.40 5.18 -12.06
N ASP A 56 -0.89 4.99 -11.80
CA ASP A 56 -1.89 4.81 -12.87
C ASP A 56 -2.41 6.15 -13.40
N GLN A 57 -2.55 7.17 -12.56
CA GLN A 57 -3.09 8.48 -12.96
C GLN A 57 -2.00 9.48 -13.33
N HIS A 58 -0.90 9.50 -12.57
CA HIS A 58 0.16 10.51 -12.72
C HIS A 58 1.41 9.97 -13.41
N SER A 59 1.40 8.71 -13.85
CA SER A 59 2.54 8.05 -14.50
C SER A 59 3.82 8.05 -13.65
N ILE A 60 3.70 8.04 -12.32
CA ILE A 60 4.83 8.00 -11.38
C ILE A 60 5.04 6.56 -10.90
N PRO A 61 6.00 5.81 -11.48
CA PRO A 61 6.18 4.40 -11.14
C PRO A 61 6.79 4.19 -9.74
N LEU A 62 7.68 5.10 -9.32
CA LEU A 62 8.37 5.06 -8.04
C LEU A 62 8.51 6.47 -7.50
N ILE A 63 8.13 6.67 -6.23
CA ILE A 63 8.19 7.97 -5.54
C ILE A 63 9.62 8.25 -5.03
N LYS A 64 10.29 7.20 -4.54
CA LYS A 64 11.63 7.28 -3.93
C LYS A 64 12.70 7.93 -4.83
N PRO A 65 12.78 7.67 -6.15
CA PRO A 65 13.72 8.37 -7.04
C PRO A 65 13.51 9.88 -7.17
N ILE A 66 12.28 10.35 -6.94
CA ILE A 66 11.88 11.75 -7.17
C ILE A 66 12.04 12.54 -5.88
N THR A 67 11.36 12.10 -4.82
CA THR A 67 11.31 12.81 -3.53
C THR A 67 12.40 12.40 -2.56
N LYS A 68 13.17 11.34 -2.87
CA LYS A 68 14.15 10.67 -1.99
C LYS A 68 13.57 10.04 -0.73
N LYS A 69 12.30 10.31 -0.43
CA LYS A 69 11.54 9.79 0.70
C LYS A 69 10.58 8.68 0.28
N THR A 70 10.19 7.85 1.23
CA THR A 70 9.12 6.87 1.08
C THR A 70 7.77 7.50 1.41
N VAL A 71 6.67 6.86 0.98
CA VAL A 71 5.32 7.34 1.30
C VAL A 71 5.11 7.40 2.82
N GLY A 72 5.66 6.44 3.57
CA GLY A 72 5.58 6.45 5.04
C GLY A 72 6.29 7.65 5.65
N GLU A 73 7.51 7.96 5.20
CA GLU A 73 8.29 9.11 5.68
C GLU A 73 7.57 10.44 5.37
N ILE A 74 6.96 10.59 4.19
CA ILE A 74 6.18 11.79 3.83
C ILE A 74 4.96 11.93 4.76
N LEU A 75 4.28 10.83 5.09
CA LEU A 75 3.13 10.87 6.00
C LEU A 75 3.54 11.17 7.46
N GLU A 76 4.73 10.72 7.87
CA GLU A 76 5.30 11.02 9.19
C GLU A 76 5.65 12.50 9.32
N GLU A 77 6.28 13.10 8.30
CA GLU A 77 6.62 14.53 8.30
C GLU A 77 5.41 15.46 8.32
N HIS A 78 4.25 14.97 7.86
CA HIS A 78 2.99 15.73 7.85
C HIS A 78 2.05 15.37 9.00
N ASP A 79 2.51 14.61 10.00
CA ASP A 79 1.71 14.16 11.16
C ASP A 79 0.41 13.40 10.79
N LEU A 80 0.35 12.82 9.59
CA LEU A 80 -0.80 12.06 9.08
C LEU A 80 -0.63 10.55 9.31
N LYS A 81 0.20 10.17 10.28
CA LYS A 81 0.47 8.77 10.57
C LYS A 81 -0.77 8.11 11.18
N ALA A 82 -1.21 7.01 10.57
CA ALA A 82 -2.22 6.15 11.17
C ALA A 82 -1.69 5.54 12.46
N GLU A 83 -2.53 5.49 13.51
CA GLU A 83 -2.17 4.90 14.81
C GLU A 83 -1.75 3.43 14.69
N MET A 84 -2.29 2.72 13.71
CA MET A 84 -2.00 1.33 13.42
C MET A 84 -1.43 1.16 12.00
N PRO A 85 -0.42 0.30 11.81
CA PRO A 85 0.06 -0.05 10.48
C PRO A 85 -1.03 -0.67 9.60
N GLU A 86 -1.06 -0.30 8.32
CA GLU A 86 -2.03 -0.79 7.32
C GLU A 86 -2.11 -2.32 7.28
N ASP A 87 -0.97 -3.01 7.35
CA ASP A 87 -0.90 -4.47 7.28
C ASP A 87 -1.60 -5.14 8.47
N LEU A 88 -1.46 -4.58 9.67
CA LEU A 88 -2.12 -5.10 10.87
C LEU A 88 -3.63 -4.83 10.82
N GLU A 89 -4.02 -3.63 10.40
CA GLU A 89 -5.43 -3.28 10.23
C GLU A 89 -6.13 -4.24 9.26
N ASN A 90 -5.47 -4.55 8.13
CA ASN A 90 -5.99 -5.48 7.14
C ASN A 90 -6.16 -6.91 7.69
N ILE A 91 -5.21 -7.39 8.51
CA ILE A 91 -5.31 -8.70 9.17
C ILE A 91 -6.47 -8.71 10.18
N VAL A 92 -6.59 -7.68 11.01
CA VAL A 92 -7.66 -7.57 12.01
C VAL A 92 -9.03 -7.51 11.33
N LYS A 93 -9.18 -6.69 10.29
CA LYS A 93 -10.42 -6.57 9.51
C LYS A 93 -10.84 -7.92 8.92
N LYS A 94 -9.87 -8.70 8.40
CA LYS A 94 -10.12 -10.04 7.90
C LYS A 94 -10.51 -11.02 9.01
N ALA A 95 -9.85 -10.97 10.16
CA ALA A 95 -10.16 -11.82 11.31
C ALA A 95 -11.58 -11.55 11.84
N VAL A 96 -11.99 -10.29 11.96
CA VAL A 96 -13.35 -9.91 12.37
C VAL A 96 -14.39 -10.41 11.36
N GLY A 97 -14.09 -10.31 10.05
CA GLY A 97 -14.93 -10.86 8.99
C GLY A 97 -15.11 -12.38 9.11
N LEU A 98 -14.03 -13.12 9.36
CA LEU A 98 -14.07 -14.57 9.58
C LEU A 98 -14.86 -14.92 10.84
N GLN A 99 -14.66 -14.21 11.95
CA GLN A 99 -15.45 -14.42 13.17
C GLN A 99 -16.95 -14.21 12.93
N LYS A 100 -17.33 -13.17 12.18
CA LYS A 100 -18.73 -12.92 11.81
C LYS A 100 -19.31 -14.07 10.97
N HIS A 101 -18.54 -14.58 10.01
CA HIS A 101 -18.92 -15.73 9.18
C HIS A 101 -19.13 -17.00 10.01
N LEU A 102 -18.18 -17.35 10.88
CA LEU A 102 -18.24 -18.55 11.72
C LEU A 102 -19.39 -18.51 12.74
N LYS A 103 -19.76 -17.32 13.22
CA LYS A 103 -20.96 -17.15 14.08
C LYS A 103 -22.25 -17.53 13.38
N ALA A 104 -22.39 -17.20 12.10
CA ALA A 104 -23.55 -17.57 11.29
C ALA A 104 -23.47 -19.05 10.83
N ASN A 105 -22.27 -19.52 10.48
CA ASN A 105 -22.04 -20.84 9.88
C ASN A 105 -21.24 -21.74 10.82
N LYS A 106 -21.89 -22.25 11.87
CA LYS A 106 -21.26 -23.08 12.92
C LYS A 106 -20.74 -24.45 12.46
N GLY A 107 -21.17 -24.92 11.28
CA GLY A 107 -20.74 -26.19 10.70
C GLY A 107 -19.49 -26.09 9.82
N ASP A 108 -19.01 -24.88 9.52
CA ASP A 108 -17.83 -24.67 8.68
C ASP A 108 -16.56 -24.89 9.50
N ARG A 109 -15.88 -26.03 9.32
CA ARG A 109 -14.65 -26.42 10.04
C ARG A 109 -13.37 -26.15 9.23
N ARG A 110 -13.51 -25.65 8.00
CA ARG A 110 -12.38 -25.43 7.07
C ARG A 110 -11.86 -23.99 7.14
N ASN A 111 -12.73 -23.05 7.49
CA ASN A 111 -12.40 -21.65 7.70
C ASN A 111 -12.20 -21.27 9.18
N VAL A 112 -12.29 -22.26 10.08
CA VAL A 112 -11.89 -22.17 11.50
C VAL A 112 -10.39 -22.29 11.62
#